data_AF-A0A972AU79-F1
#
_entry.id   AF-A0A972AU79-F1
#
_cell.length_a   1.000
_cell.length_b   1.000
_cell.length_c   1.000
_cell.angle_alpha   90.00
_cell.angle_beta   90.00
_cell.angle_gamma   90.00
#
_symmetry.space_group_name_H-M   'P 1'
#
loop_
_entity.id
_entity.type
_entity.pdbx_description
1 polymer ?
#
loop_
_entity_poly.entity_id
_entity_poly.type
_entity_poly.pdbx_seq_one_letter_code
_entity_poly.pdbx_strand_id
1 'polypeptide(L)'
;MTLRELPLSDFHRSCGARMGVFCGWEMPLYYRSIREEYFACTNSCGLFDISHLGKFFLRGKEATPFLDYATCRKVSEIKEGRGKYIFFLNWRGGIVDGATLFREKEEEWLLISNAGAREKLFRWLDYLIKTNKWEVEIEDVTEKKALFAIQGPEAAVIAKELFQVSGDNWPKFSFRKFPPGFQVTHLAFSKEDGFEIMSDVSLGSGLWEKL
;
A
#
# COMPACT_ATOMS: atom_id res chain seq x y z
N MET A 1 12.92 -19.32 11.55
CA MET A 1 12.76 -18.18 10.62
C MET A 1 12.76 -16.93 11.48
N THR A 2 13.60 -15.94 11.16
CA THR A 2 13.58 -14.64 11.85
C THR A 2 12.32 -13.89 11.43
N LEU A 3 11.55 -13.40 12.39
CA LEU A 3 10.36 -12.58 12.13
C LEU A 3 10.78 -11.24 11.51
N ARG A 4 9.99 -10.72 10.58
CA ARG A 4 10.17 -9.36 10.05
C ARG A 4 9.54 -8.36 11.02
N GLU A 5 10.15 -7.20 11.17
CA GLU A 5 9.64 -6.13 12.01
C GLU A 5 9.13 -4.97 11.17
N LEU A 6 8.05 -4.32 11.61
CA LEU A 6 7.61 -3.06 11.04
C LEU A 6 8.64 -1.95 11.32
N PRO A 7 8.71 -0.92 10.47
CA PRO A 7 9.59 0.22 10.72
C PRO A 7 9.33 0.93 12.07
N LEU A 8 8.09 0.86 12.56
CA LEU A 8 7.65 1.46 13.83
C LEU A 8 7.46 0.45 14.97
N SER A 9 8.04 -0.77 14.87
CA SER A 9 7.86 -1.81 15.90
C SER A 9 8.17 -1.32 17.33
N ASP A 10 9.25 -0.57 17.52
CA ASP A 10 9.61 -0.03 18.84
C ASP A 10 8.62 1.03 19.34
N PHE A 11 8.13 1.89 18.44
CA PHE A 11 7.09 2.86 18.77
C PHE A 11 5.82 2.12 19.23
N HIS A 12 5.36 1.13 18.47
CA HIS A 12 4.17 0.33 18.80
C HIS A 12 4.29 -0.32 20.18
N ARG A 13 5.45 -0.93 20.49
CA ARG A 13 5.73 -1.51 21.80
C ARG A 13 5.72 -0.44 22.91
N SER A 14 6.31 0.73 22.66
CA SER A 14 6.35 1.83 23.62
C SER A 14 4.96 2.39 23.95
N CYS A 15 4.04 2.36 22.99
CA CYS A 15 2.64 2.72 23.16
C CYS A 15 1.79 1.63 23.83
N GLY A 16 2.40 0.53 24.27
CA GLY A 16 1.71 -0.58 24.94
C GLY A 16 0.92 -1.47 24.01
N ALA A 17 1.23 -1.48 22.70
CA ALA A 17 0.57 -2.37 21.76
C ALA A 17 0.77 -3.84 22.12
N ARG A 18 -0.29 -4.63 21.99
CA ARG A 18 -0.18 -6.08 22.00
C ARG A 18 0.34 -6.54 20.64
N MET A 19 1.61 -6.88 20.59
CA MET A 19 2.27 -7.39 19.39
C MET A 19 1.83 -8.84 19.09
N GLY A 20 1.80 -9.19 17.81
CA GLY A 20 1.54 -10.54 17.33
C GLY A 20 2.11 -10.77 15.94
N VAL A 21 1.99 -12.01 15.44
CA VAL A 21 2.55 -12.40 14.15
C VAL A 21 1.46 -12.49 13.09
N PHE A 22 1.62 -11.78 11.99
CA PHE A 22 0.76 -11.85 10.81
C PHE A 22 1.60 -11.95 9.54
N CYS A 23 1.40 -13.01 8.75
CA CYS A 23 2.13 -13.25 7.50
C CYS A 23 3.68 -13.12 7.62
N GLY A 24 4.24 -13.53 8.76
CA GLY A 24 5.69 -13.47 9.04
C GLY A 24 6.20 -12.11 9.53
N TRP A 25 5.32 -11.14 9.75
CA TRP A 25 5.61 -9.84 10.36
C TRP A 25 5.15 -9.81 11.81
N GLU A 26 5.98 -9.25 12.69
CA GLU A 26 5.54 -8.84 14.01
C GLU A 26 4.93 -7.43 13.95
N MET A 27 3.68 -7.31 14.37
CA MET A 27 2.89 -6.09 14.23
C MET A 27 1.89 -5.92 15.38
N PRO A 28 1.39 -4.68 15.63
CA PRO A 28 0.38 -4.45 16.66
C PRO A 28 -0.94 -5.12 16.26
N LEU A 29 -1.48 -5.98 17.13
CA LEU A 29 -2.82 -6.55 16.97
C LEU A 29 -3.91 -5.58 17.46
N TYR A 30 -3.61 -4.87 18.55
CA TYR A 30 -4.40 -3.78 19.12
C TYR A 30 -3.57 -3.08 20.21
N TYR A 31 -3.98 -1.88 20.60
CA TYR A 31 -3.39 -1.06 21.67
C TYR A 31 -4.25 -1.07 22.94
N ARG A 32 -5.57 -0.89 22.79
CA ARG A 32 -6.51 -0.90 23.94
C ARG A 32 -7.36 -2.16 23.92
N SER A 33 -8.26 -2.22 22.95
CA SER A 33 -9.06 -3.39 22.65
C SER A 33 -9.55 -3.31 21.21
N ILE A 34 -9.71 -4.48 20.59
CA ILE A 34 -10.23 -4.60 19.21
C ILE A 34 -11.58 -3.86 19.08
N ARG A 35 -12.43 -3.92 20.12
CA ARG A 35 -13.75 -3.28 20.11
C ARG A 35 -13.65 -1.75 20.12
N GLU A 36 -12.78 -1.18 20.96
CA GLU A 36 -12.60 0.27 21.02
C GLU A 36 -12.01 0.81 19.72
N GLU A 37 -11.01 0.13 19.15
CA GLU A 37 -10.37 0.54 17.89
C GLU A 37 -11.32 0.42 16.71
N TYR A 38 -12.17 -0.61 16.69
CA TYR A 38 -13.27 -0.71 15.74
C TYR A 38 -14.18 0.53 15.81
N PHE A 39 -14.65 0.91 17.00
CA PHE A 39 -15.52 2.07 17.16
C PHE A 39 -14.82 3.40 16.89
N ALA A 40 -13.52 3.51 17.18
CA ALA A 40 -12.73 4.66 16.77
C ALA A 40 -12.73 4.79 15.24
N CYS A 41 -12.46 3.69 14.51
CA CYS A 41 -12.48 3.71 13.05
C CYS A 41 -13.86 4.02 12.47
N THR A 42 -14.96 3.49 13.04
CA THR A 42 -16.30 3.70 12.48
C THR A 42 -16.96 5.01 12.88
N ASN A 43 -16.63 5.54 14.07
CA ASN A 43 -17.30 6.73 14.61
C ASN A 43 -16.44 7.99 14.48
N SER A 44 -15.13 7.86 14.27
CA SER A 44 -14.21 8.99 14.10
C SER A 44 -13.12 8.66 13.07
N CYS A 45 -11.96 8.19 13.52
CA CYS A 45 -10.87 7.78 12.68
C CYS A 45 -9.96 6.76 13.37
N GLY A 46 -9.47 5.79 12.61
CA GLY A 46 -8.43 4.85 13.00
C GLY A 46 -7.18 5.04 12.15
N LEU A 47 -6.01 4.96 12.79
CA LEU A 47 -4.70 4.98 12.15
C LEU A 47 -4.10 3.57 12.17
N PHE A 48 -3.67 3.09 11.01
CA PHE A 48 -3.17 1.72 10.83
C PHE A 48 -1.78 1.72 10.23
N ASP A 49 -0.84 0.98 10.84
CA ASP A 49 0.46 0.70 10.23
C ASP A 49 0.33 -0.54 9.33
N ILE A 50 0.19 -0.27 8.03
CA ILE A 50 0.10 -1.30 6.99
C ILE A 50 1.43 -1.46 6.24
N SER A 51 2.55 -1.11 6.88
CA SER A 51 3.87 -1.18 6.24
C SER A 51 4.33 -2.61 5.92
N HIS A 52 3.65 -3.63 6.45
CA HIS A 52 3.87 -5.03 6.10
C HIS A 52 3.40 -5.40 4.68
N LEU A 53 2.51 -4.60 4.05
CA LEU A 53 2.10 -4.80 2.65
C LEU A 53 3.28 -4.61 1.71
N GLY A 54 3.37 -5.48 0.69
CA GLY A 54 4.49 -5.42 -0.24
C GLY A 54 4.35 -4.25 -1.20
N LYS A 55 5.42 -3.48 -1.43
CA LYS A 55 5.46 -2.38 -2.39
C LYS A 55 6.49 -2.65 -3.47
N PHE A 56 6.06 -2.79 -4.71
CA PHE A 56 6.95 -3.03 -5.84
C PHE A 56 6.84 -1.90 -6.85
N PHE A 57 7.99 -1.39 -7.30
CA PHE A 57 8.04 -0.53 -8.48
C PHE A 57 8.32 -1.38 -9.70
N LEU A 58 7.54 -1.18 -10.75
CA LEU A 58 7.79 -1.74 -12.08
C LEU A 58 8.12 -0.60 -13.04
N ARG A 59 9.27 -0.68 -13.71
CA ARG A 59 9.79 0.38 -14.56
C ARG A 59 10.27 -0.14 -15.91
N GLY A 60 10.04 0.62 -16.96
CA GLY A 60 10.57 0.35 -18.30
C GLY A 60 9.52 0.48 -19.39
N LYS A 61 10.00 0.58 -20.63
CA LYS A 61 9.16 0.84 -21.82
C LYS A 61 8.07 -0.19 -22.04
N GLU A 62 8.27 -1.42 -21.54
CA GLU A 62 7.29 -2.50 -21.66
C GLU A 62 6.48 -2.75 -20.38
N ALA A 63 6.56 -1.88 -19.36
CA ALA A 63 5.88 -2.11 -18.08
C ALA A 63 4.37 -2.24 -18.23
N THR A 64 3.75 -1.35 -19.03
CA THR A 64 2.31 -1.39 -19.31
C THR A 64 1.87 -2.65 -20.07
N PRO A 65 2.45 -3.01 -21.24
CA PRO A 65 2.06 -4.24 -21.94
C PRO A 65 2.39 -5.51 -21.14
N PHE A 66 3.48 -5.53 -20.37
CA PHE A 66 3.77 -6.62 -19.44
C PHE A 66 2.68 -6.78 -18.38
N LEU A 67 2.25 -5.69 -17.77
CA LEU A 67 1.19 -5.73 -16.76
C LEU A 67 -0.16 -6.13 -17.36
N ASP A 68 -0.49 -5.67 -18.58
CA ASP A 68 -1.67 -6.15 -19.33
C ASP A 68 -1.61 -7.67 -19.56
N TYR A 69 -0.42 -8.22 -19.78
CA TYR A 69 -0.20 -9.66 -19.92
C TYR A 69 -0.30 -10.42 -18.58
N ALA A 70 0.25 -9.85 -17.50
CA ALA A 70 0.40 -10.53 -16.21
C ALA A 70 -0.87 -10.51 -15.34
N THR A 71 -1.86 -9.67 -15.66
CA THR A 71 -3.06 -9.46 -14.85
C THR A 71 -4.36 -9.72 -15.63
N CYS A 72 -5.47 -9.85 -14.90
CA CYS A 72 -6.80 -10.10 -15.49
C CYS A 72 -7.53 -8.84 -15.95
N ARG A 73 -6.88 -7.67 -15.93
CA ARG A 73 -7.46 -6.39 -16.35
C ARG A 73 -6.55 -5.67 -17.32
N LYS A 74 -7.16 -4.88 -18.18
CA LYS A 74 -6.46 -3.98 -19.08
C LYS A 74 -5.98 -2.74 -18.33
N VAL A 75 -4.76 -2.79 -17.80
CA VAL A 75 -4.11 -1.71 -17.06
C VAL A 75 -3.72 -0.56 -17.97
N SER A 76 -3.55 -0.77 -19.28
CA SER A 76 -3.30 0.31 -20.26
C SER A 76 -4.37 1.41 -20.26
N GLU A 77 -5.58 1.12 -19.77
CA GLU A 77 -6.68 2.09 -19.62
C GLU A 77 -6.60 2.92 -18.32
N ILE A 78 -5.70 2.57 -17.39
CA ILE A 78 -5.47 3.32 -16.17
C ILE A 78 -4.63 4.56 -16.53
N LYS A 79 -5.17 5.72 -16.20
CA LYS A 79 -4.50 7.01 -16.38
C LYS A 79 -3.46 7.23 -15.28
N GLU A 80 -2.44 8.03 -15.57
CA GLU A 80 -1.48 8.47 -14.56
C GLU A 80 -2.19 9.09 -13.33
N GLY A 81 -1.63 8.86 -12.15
CA GLY A 81 -2.25 9.29 -10.89
C GLY A 81 -3.44 8.44 -10.43
N ARG A 82 -3.82 7.41 -11.19
CA ARG A 82 -4.93 6.49 -10.85
C ARG A 82 -4.40 5.10 -10.56
N GLY A 83 -5.20 4.36 -9.79
CA GLY A 83 -4.99 2.93 -9.60
C GLY A 83 -6.25 2.11 -9.75
N LYS A 84 -6.08 0.80 -9.65
CA LYS A 84 -7.16 -0.19 -9.63
C LYS A 84 -6.72 -1.39 -8.80
N TYR A 85 -7.69 -2.00 -8.13
CA TYR A 85 -7.55 -3.35 -7.60
C TYR A 85 -7.65 -4.38 -8.73
N ILE A 86 -6.70 -5.31 -8.75
CA ILE A 86 -6.51 -6.30 -9.81
C ILE A 86 -6.10 -7.65 -9.22
N PHE A 87 -6.28 -8.73 -9.99
CA PHE A 87 -5.78 -10.05 -9.63
C PHE A 87 -4.65 -10.47 -10.57
N PHE A 88 -3.57 -11.00 -10.00
CA PHE A 88 -2.53 -11.70 -10.75
C PHE A 88 -2.82 -13.19 -10.71
N LEU A 89 -2.79 -13.83 -11.87
CA LEU A 89 -3.13 -15.23 -12.02
C LEU A 89 -1.91 -16.04 -12.45
N ASN A 90 -1.91 -17.32 -12.12
CA ASN A 90 -0.96 -18.29 -12.67
C ASN A 90 -1.51 -18.89 -13.99
N TRP A 91 -0.70 -19.72 -14.65
CA TRP A 91 -1.07 -20.37 -15.92
C TRP A 91 -2.34 -21.23 -15.89
N ARG A 92 -2.79 -21.65 -14.69
CA ARG A 92 -4.00 -22.45 -14.49
C ARG A 92 -5.21 -21.60 -14.10
N GLY A 93 -5.09 -20.28 -14.14
CA GLY A 93 -6.13 -19.33 -13.69
C GLY A 93 -6.27 -19.21 -12.18
N GLY A 94 -5.37 -19.82 -11.39
CA GLY A 94 -5.37 -19.68 -9.94
C GLY A 94 -4.81 -18.32 -9.50
N ILE A 95 -5.41 -17.70 -8.48
CA ILE A 95 -4.99 -16.39 -7.96
C ILE A 95 -3.63 -16.52 -7.27
N VAL A 96 -2.65 -15.77 -7.78
CA VAL A 96 -1.36 -15.55 -7.13
C VAL A 96 -1.52 -14.51 -6.03
N ASP A 97 -2.08 -13.35 -6.35
CA ASP A 97 -2.46 -12.32 -5.38
C ASP A 97 -3.57 -11.41 -5.92
N GLY A 98 -4.31 -10.78 -5.03
CA GLY A 98 -5.08 -9.58 -5.31
C GLY A 98 -4.30 -8.35 -4.84
N ALA A 99 -4.08 -7.37 -5.71
CA ALA A 99 -3.19 -6.25 -5.44
C ALA A 99 -3.77 -4.95 -5.99
N THR A 100 -3.30 -3.82 -5.46
CA THR A 100 -3.63 -2.50 -6.01
C THR A 100 -2.48 -1.99 -6.85
N LEU A 101 -2.76 -1.65 -8.10
CA LEU A 101 -1.78 -1.16 -9.06
C LEU A 101 -2.07 0.31 -9.38
N PHE A 102 -1.06 1.17 -9.27
CA PHE A 102 -1.11 2.60 -9.56
C PHE A 102 -0.17 2.96 -10.70
N ARG A 103 -0.66 3.78 -11.64
CA ARG A 103 0.17 4.33 -12.71
C ARG A 103 0.85 5.59 -12.21
N GLU A 104 2.15 5.47 -11.92
CA GLU A 104 2.95 6.59 -11.43
C GLU A 104 3.27 7.57 -12.55
N LYS A 105 3.73 7.03 -13.68
CA LYS A 105 4.07 7.73 -14.93
C LYS A 105 3.83 6.79 -16.11
N GLU A 106 4.13 7.25 -17.32
CA GLU A 106 3.97 6.46 -18.56
C GLU A 106 4.57 5.05 -18.49
N GLU A 107 5.79 4.93 -17.96
CA GLU A 107 6.59 3.71 -17.88
C GLU A 107 6.90 3.27 -16.44
N GLU A 108 6.20 3.83 -15.44
CA GLU A 108 6.43 3.54 -14.03
C GLU A 108 5.11 3.22 -13.32
N TRP A 109 5.11 2.09 -12.62
CA TRP A 109 3.96 1.58 -11.89
C TRP A 109 4.34 1.24 -10.46
N LEU A 110 3.42 1.50 -9.53
CA LEU A 110 3.51 1.07 -8.14
C LEU A 110 2.48 -0.03 -7.90
N LEU A 111 2.95 -1.18 -7.42
CA LEU A 111 2.12 -2.32 -7.04
C LEU A 111 2.14 -2.48 -5.52
N ILE A 112 0.95 -2.51 -4.91
CA ILE A 112 0.74 -2.81 -3.49
C ILE A 112 0.12 -4.20 -3.36
N SER A 113 0.86 -5.14 -2.77
CA SER A 113 0.51 -6.56 -2.62
C SER A 113 0.16 -6.93 -1.18
N ASN A 114 -0.53 -8.05 -0.99
CA ASN A 114 -0.77 -8.58 0.35
C ASN A 114 0.53 -9.10 0.96
N ALA A 115 0.73 -8.89 2.27
CA ALA A 115 1.94 -9.33 2.97
C ALA A 115 2.23 -10.83 2.81
N GLY A 116 1.20 -11.67 2.94
CA GLY A 116 1.32 -13.13 2.78
C GLY A 116 1.60 -13.60 1.35
N ALA A 117 1.38 -12.74 0.35
CA ALA A 117 1.61 -13.04 -1.05
C ALA A 117 2.85 -12.34 -1.63
N ARG A 118 3.43 -11.36 -0.92
CA ARG A 118 4.59 -10.54 -1.34
C ARG A 118 5.65 -11.34 -2.08
N GLU A 119 6.24 -12.34 -1.41
CA GLU A 119 7.34 -13.13 -2.00
C GLU A 119 6.90 -13.95 -3.21
N LYS A 120 5.71 -14.55 -3.13
CA LYS A 120 5.15 -15.38 -4.20
C LYS A 120 4.85 -14.54 -5.44
N LEU A 121 4.26 -13.35 -5.27
CA LEU A 121 3.93 -12.43 -6.34
C LEU A 121 5.19 -11.85 -6.97
N PHE A 122 6.16 -11.39 -6.16
CA PHE A 122 7.43 -10.87 -6.67
C PHE A 122 8.15 -11.90 -7.54
N ARG A 123 8.32 -13.13 -7.03
CA ARG A 123 8.96 -14.22 -7.79
C ARG A 123 8.20 -14.58 -9.06
N TRP A 124 6.87 -14.53 -9.01
CA TRP A 124 6.03 -14.81 -10.16
C TRP A 124 6.23 -13.77 -11.27
N LEU A 125 6.19 -12.48 -10.91
CA LEU A 125 6.40 -11.39 -11.87
C LEU A 125 7.83 -11.41 -12.42
N ASP A 126 8.84 -11.57 -11.56
CA ASP A 126 10.25 -11.68 -11.96
C ASP A 126 10.49 -12.86 -12.93
N TYR A 127 9.86 -14.01 -12.66
CA TYR A 127 9.87 -15.16 -13.57
C TYR A 127 9.26 -14.81 -14.94
N LEU A 128 8.06 -14.22 -14.97
CA LEU A 128 7.40 -13.84 -16.21
C LEU A 128 8.23 -12.83 -17.03
N ILE A 129 8.83 -11.84 -16.36
CA ILE A 129 9.72 -10.85 -16.96
C ILE A 129 10.90 -11.56 -17.64
N LYS A 130 11.63 -12.40 -16.91
CA LYS A 130 12.84 -13.06 -17.40
C LYS A 130 12.56 -14.10 -18.49
N THR A 131 11.53 -14.92 -18.33
CA THR A 131 11.21 -16.00 -19.28
C THR A 131 10.75 -15.44 -20.62
N ASN A 132 9.98 -14.36 -20.62
CA ASN A 132 9.47 -13.74 -21.85
C ASN A 132 10.34 -12.58 -22.35
N LYS A 133 11.44 -12.26 -21.63
CA LYS A 133 12.41 -11.21 -21.95
C LYS A 133 11.79 -9.81 -22.08
N TRP A 134 10.85 -9.49 -21.19
CA TRP A 134 10.26 -8.15 -21.11
C TRP A 134 11.32 -7.13 -20.69
N GLU A 135 11.33 -5.96 -21.32
CA GLU A 135 12.15 -4.81 -20.92
C GLU A 135 11.49 -4.04 -19.75
N VAL A 136 11.44 -4.73 -18.61
CA VAL A 136 10.84 -4.26 -17.36
C VAL A 136 11.73 -4.64 -16.18
N GLU A 137 12.00 -3.69 -15.31
CA GLU A 137 12.63 -3.91 -14.00
C GLU A 137 11.54 -3.95 -12.92
N ILE A 138 11.66 -4.88 -11.97
CA ILE A 138 10.84 -4.93 -10.77
C ILE A 138 11.72 -4.77 -9.52
N GLU A 139 11.42 -3.78 -8.69
CA GLU A 139 12.13 -3.49 -7.44
C GLU A 139 11.19 -3.67 -6.25
N ASP A 140 11.59 -4.48 -5.26
CA ASP A 140 10.91 -4.56 -3.98
C ASP A 140 11.43 -3.49 -3.00
N VAL A 141 10.58 -2.51 -2.69
CA VAL A 141 10.87 -1.39 -1.78
C VAL A 141 10.11 -1.50 -0.46
N THR A 142 9.57 -2.67 -0.13
CA THR A 142 8.67 -2.86 1.02
C THR A 142 9.26 -2.39 2.33
N GLU A 143 10.53 -2.73 2.58
CA GLU A 143 11.25 -2.39 3.81
C GLU A 143 11.88 -0.98 3.75
N LYS A 144 11.92 -0.36 2.56
CA LYS A 144 12.42 1.00 2.37
C LYS A 144 11.32 2.07 2.56
N LYS A 145 10.05 1.67 2.45
CA LYS A 145 8.89 2.57 2.47
C LYS A 145 7.92 2.22 3.59
N ALA A 146 7.54 3.23 4.37
CA ALA A 146 6.41 3.14 5.27
C ALA A 146 5.10 3.32 4.51
N LEU A 147 4.04 2.65 4.97
CA LEU A 147 2.68 2.81 4.44
C LEU A 147 1.70 2.79 5.61
N PHE A 148 0.96 3.87 5.77
CA PHE A 148 -0.07 4.01 6.80
C PHE A 148 -1.42 4.19 6.17
N ALA A 149 -2.48 3.87 6.91
CA ALA A 149 -3.84 4.16 6.51
C ALA A 149 -4.57 4.92 7.60
N ILE A 150 -5.30 5.95 7.19
CA ILE A 150 -6.22 6.76 7.99
C ILE A 150 -7.61 6.42 7.48
N GLN A 151 -8.46 5.83 8.34
CA GLN A 151 -9.76 5.27 7.93
C GLN A 151 -10.85 5.74 8.90
N GLY A 152 -11.98 6.21 8.37
CA GLY A 152 -13.12 6.63 9.16
C GLY A 152 -13.77 7.91 8.64
N PRO A 153 -14.93 8.31 9.19
CA PRO A 153 -15.65 9.52 8.76
C PRO A 153 -14.81 10.81 8.81
N GLU A 154 -13.87 10.89 9.76
CA GLU A 154 -13.00 12.08 9.95
C GLU A 154 -11.69 12.00 9.14
N ALA A 155 -11.46 10.93 8.36
CA ALA A 155 -10.22 10.74 7.63
C ALA A 155 -9.93 11.86 6.61
N ALA A 156 -10.97 12.39 5.97
CA ALA A 156 -10.84 13.50 5.02
C ALA A 156 -10.43 14.81 5.70
N VAL A 157 -10.90 15.06 6.93
CA VAL A 157 -10.53 16.24 7.72
C VAL A 157 -9.04 16.16 8.07
N ILE A 158 -8.60 15.02 8.61
CA ILE A 158 -7.19 14.79 8.95
C ILE A 158 -6.30 14.91 7.70
N ALA A 159 -6.67 14.26 6.59
CA ALA A 159 -5.90 14.36 5.36
C ALA A 159 -5.78 15.80 4.84
N LYS A 160 -6.85 16.59 4.95
CA LYS A 160 -6.87 18.01 4.59
C LYS A 160 -5.94 18.84 5.48
N GLU A 161 -5.93 18.61 6.79
CA GLU A 161 -5.04 19.32 7.72
C GLU A 161 -3.56 19.01 7.44
N LEU A 162 -3.23 17.74 7.21
CA LEU A 162 -1.84 17.31 7.00
C LEU A 162 -1.28 17.73 5.64
N PHE A 163 -2.07 17.59 4.58
CA PHE A 163 -1.60 17.73 3.20
C PHE A 163 -2.19 18.93 2.48
N GLN A 164 -2.92 19.80 3.19
CA GLN A 164 -3.58 21.00 2.65
C GLN A 164 -4.40 20.70 1.39
N VAL A 165 -5.02 19.52 1.35
CA VAL A 165 -5.70 19.05 0.15
C VAL A 165 -6.99 19.83 -0.01
N SER A 166 -7.06 20.66 -1.05
CA SER A 166 -8.26 21.42 -1.39
C SER A 166 -9.16 20.64 -2.35
N GLY A 167 -10.47 20.76 -2.12
CA GLY A 167 -11.53 20.30 -3.02
C GLY A 167 -12.20 19.00 -2.59
N ASP A 168 -13.54 19.04 -2.51
CA ASP A 168 -14.41 17.92 -2.08
C ASP A 168 -14.49 16.76 -3.09
N ASN A 169 -13.58 16.70 -4.07
CA ASN A 169 -13.66 15.76 -5.18
C ASN A 169 -12.31 15.11 -5.50
N TRP A 170 -11.71 14.48 -4.49
CA TRP A 170 -10.63 13.52 -4.69
C TRP A 170 -11.24 12.18 -5.10
N PRO A 171 -11.04 11.67 -6.32
CA PRO A 171 -11.64 10.38 -6.70
C PRO A 171 -10.99 9.19 -5.97
N LYS A 172 -11.79 8.18 -5.61
CA LYS A 172 -11.26 6.90 -5.12
C LYS A 172 -10.29 6.26 -6.12
N PHE A 173 -9.30 5.54 -5.59
CA PHE A 173 -8.18 4.97 -6.37
C PHE A 173 -7.45 6.03 -7.19
N SER A 174 -7.11 7.15 -6.56
CA SER A 174 -6.17 8.12 -7.11
C SER A 174 -5.24 8.61 -6.03
N PHE A 175 -4.04 9.02 -6.42
CA PHE A 175 -3.04 9.50 -5.49
C PHE A 175 -2.52 10.89 -5.91
N ARG A 176 -1.92 11.59 -4.95
CA ARG A 176 -1.21 12.85 -5.14
C ARG A 176 0.09 12.80 -4.35
N LYS A 177 1.11 13.48 -4.84
CA LYS A 177 2.41 13.59 -4.18
C LYS A 177 2.53 14.94 -3.49
N PHE A 178 3.07 14.94 -2.27
CA PHE A 178 3.25 16.12 -1.44
C PHE A 178 4.69 16.19 -0.94
N PRO A 179 5.35 17.36 -0.96
CA PRO A 179 6.65 17.55 -0.32
C PRO A 179 6.59 17.22 1.18
N PRO A 180 7.68 16.71 1.78
CA PRO A 180 9.00 16.44 1.18
C PRO A 180 9.10 15.09 0.44
N GLY A 181 8.08 14.23 0.48
CA GLY A 181 8.16 12.90 -0.13
C GLY A 181 6.99 11.98 0.17
N PHE A 182 5.82 12.54 0.46
CA PHE A 182 4.60 11.78 0.74
C PHE A 182 3.84 11.50 -0.54
N GLN A 183 3.32 10.29 -0.67
CA GLN A 183 2.31 9.92 -1.65
C GLN A 183 1.05 9.54 -0.89
N VAL A 184 0.00 10.32 -1.07
CA VAL A 184 -1.27 10.12 -0.39
C VAL A 184 -2.25 9.60 -1.42
N THR A 185 -2.86 8.46 -1.12
CA THR A 185 -3.81 7.76 -1.98
C THR A 185 -5.17 7.82 -1.34
N HIS A 186 -6.19 8.24 -2.09
CA HIS A 186 -7.57 8.09 -1.65
C HIS A 186 -8.00 6.63 -1.86
N LEU A 187 -7.83 5.84 -0.81
CA LEU A 187 -8.19 4.42 -0.75
C LEU A 187 -8.61 4.05 0.67
N ALA A 188 -9.72 3.32 0.77
CA ALA A 188 -10.22 2.78 2.00
C ALA A 188 -10.40 1.27 1.89
N PHE A 189 -9.94 0.54 2.91
CA PHE A 189 -10.24 -0.88 3.10
C PHE A 189 -11.35 -1.10 4.14
N SER A 190 -11.72 -0.04 4.87
CA SER A 190 -12.89 -0.04 5.74
C SER A 190 -14.18 0.25 4.94
N LYS A 191 -15.33 0.22 5.60
CA LYS A 191 -16.60 0.67 4.99
C LYS A 191 -16.66 2.20 4.84
N GLU A 192 -15.86 2.90 5.62
CA GLU A 192 -15.83 4.35 5.68
C GLU A 192 -14.86 4.92 4.63
N ASP A 193 -14.77 6.25 4.58
CA ASP A 193 -13.78 6.90 3.75
C ASP A 193 -12.36 6.77 4.32
N GLY A 194 -11.35 7.04 3.50
CA GLY A 194 -9.98 6.85 3.97
C GLY A 194 -8.89 7.15 2.97
N PHE A 195 -7.68 7.28 3.52
CA PHE A 195 -6.47 7.60 2.79
C PHE A 195 -5.33 6.68 3.22
N GLU A 196 -4.46 6.35 2.28
CA GLU A 196 -3.19 5.69 2.54
C GLU A 196 -2.05 6.67 2.30
N ILE A 197 -1.03 6.66 3.16
CA ILE A 197 0.11 7.58 3.13
C ILE A 197 1.37 6.74 3.01
N MET A 198 2.04 6.83 1.86
CA MET A 198 3.33 6.21 1.61
C MET A 198 4.46 7.24 1.67
N SER A 199 5.59 6.87 2.28
CA SER A 199 6.79 7.72 2.33
C SER A 199 8.06 6.89 2.62
N ASP A 200 9.23 7.53 2.62
CA ASP A 200 10.41 6.93 3.24
C ASP A 200 10.18 6.72 4.73
N VAL A 201 10.76 5.65 5.28
CA VAL A 201 10.55 5.24 6.68
C VAL A 201 10.78 6.37 7.68
N SER A 202 11.85 7.15 7.52
CA SER A 202 12.17 8.25 8.44
C SER A 202 11.11 9.36 8.43
N LEU A 203 10.62 9.74 7.24
CA LEU A 203 9.57 10.74 7.08
C LEU A 203 8.23 10.23 7.63
N GLY A 204 7.90 8.98 7.32
CA GLY A 204 6.67 8.34 7.80
C GLY A 204 6.65 8.24 9.32
N SER A 205 7.74 7.80 9.94
CA SER A 205 7.81 7.66 11.40
C SER A 205 7.62 9.02 12.08
N GLY A 206 8.26 10.08 11.57
CA GLY A 206 8.08 11.43 12.11
C GLY A 206 6.69 12.04 11.86
N LEU A 207 5.92 11.55 10.88
CA LEU A 207 4.51 11.90 10.70
C LEU A 207 3.64 11.13 11.69
N TRP A 208 3.85 9.81 11.81
CA TRP A 208 3.08 8.93 12.69
C TRP A 208 3.08 9.44 14.13
N GLU A 209 4.24 9.83 14.66
CA GLU A 209 4.36 10.34 16.03
C GLU A 209 3.60 11.65 16.30
N LYS A 210 3.16 12.36 15.25
CA LYS A 210 2.40 13.61 15.35
C LYS A 210 0.89 13.42 15.21
N LEU A 211 0.44 12.23 14.79
CA LEU A 211 -0.97 11.86 14.63
C LEU A 211 -1.49 11.23 15.91
#